data_AF-A0A7X7R0B9-F1
#
_entry.id   AF-A0A7X7R0B9-F1
#
_cell.length_a   1.000
_cell.length_b   1.000
_cell.length_c   1.000
_cell.angle_alpha   90.00
_cell.angle_beta   90.00
_cell.angle_gamma   90.00
#
_symmetry.space_group_name_H-M   'P 1'
#
loop_
_entity.id
_entity.type
_entity.pdbx_description
1 polymer ?
#
loop_
_entity_poly.entity_id
_entity_poly.type
_entity_poly.pdbx_seq_one_letter_code
_entity_poly.pdbx_strand_id
1 'polypeptide(L)'
;MPVKDKGTVYSVPDTFFLRLHHCRPRFKNDVESVLIAIATVIGDMQEAPIEPFMDNLFLTIKNYPGNFNKTDKTIHNWKTEISTLFGLVEYHSPREGWCRPGATAKMLAENQDIPQFFKTFLFTFQYPGAHIKKQEIKNLIEAEVKFKPAKYIIEVLKTGEEQYSQFSITKAEATHCVFNDLRVTRDGRDAGETARLIQNNRSERFSYDETGDVIRYAGDILDYMVLANLLRIDPSGKYFSLNWAEIHAIDTFLSSSKWFGGYDHLYGQEMIGYGEIDEIFASWFHYVNDLSYNRNFSTNLSSFMSLEGREG
;
A
#
# COMPACT_ATOMS: atom_id res chain seq x y z
N MET A 1 39.41 25.58 5.75
CA MET A 1 38.01 25.66 6.23
C MET A 1 37.61 24.28 6.71
N PRO A 2 37.20 24.08 7.97
CA PRO A 2 36.83 22.75 8.44
C PRO A 2 35.55 22.31 7.74
N VAL A 3 35.55 21.04 7.33
CA VAL A 3 34.43 20.31 6.73
C VAL A 3 33.25 20.38 7.70
N LYS A 4 32.09 20.86 7.24
CA LYS A 4 30.83 20.84 8.00
C LYS A 4 30.56 19.40 8.47
N ASP A 5 30.27 19.25 9.76
CA ASP A 5 29.85 17.99 10.38
C ASP A 5 28.79 17.26 9.54
N LYS A 6 28.97 15.95 9.37
CA LYS A 6 27.91 15.07 8.88
C LYS A 6 26.75 15.17 9.87
N GLY A 7 25.61 15.71 9.43
CA GLY A 7 24.43 15.85 10.28
C GLY A 7 24.04 14.52 10.93
N THR A 8 23.57 14.60 12.18
CA THR A 8 23.10 13.44 12.95
C THR A 8 22.06 12.64 12.15
N VAL A 9 22.14 11.31 12.21
CA VAL A 9 21.13 10.43 11.59
C VAL A 9 19.93 10.33 12.54
N TYR A 10 18.72 10.63 12.05
CA TYR A 10 17.49 10.45 12.80
C TYR A 10 17.18 8.96 12.97
N SER A 11 16.80 8.57 14.18
CA SER A 11 16.26 7.25 14.49
C SER A 11 15.04 7.37 15.40
N VAL A 12 14.07 6.47 15.20
CA VAL A 12 12.98 6.27 16.15
C VAL A 12 13.58 5.64 17.42
N PRO A 13 13.20 6.08 18.64
CA PRO A 13 13.65 5.43 19.87
C PRO A 13 13.27 3.94 19.86
N ASP A 14 14.16 3.06 20.31
CA ASP A 14 13.99 1.60 20.23
C ASP A 14 12.68 1.09 20.82
N THR A 15 12.18 1.72 21.89
CA THR A 15 10.89 1.38 22.53
C THR A 15 9.67 1.62 21.64
N PHE A 16 9.82 2.46 20.61
CA PHE A 16 8.78 2.78 19.64
C PHE A 16 9.14 2.30 18.23
N PHE A 17 10.30 1.65 18.03
CA PHE A 17 10.70 1.20 16.73
C PHE A 17 10.09 -0.17 16.41
N LEU A 18 9.29 -0.22 15.35
CA LEU A 18 8.86 -1.49 14.75
C LEU A 18 8.81 -1.33 13.24
N ARG A 19 9.58 -2.15 12.54
CA ARG A 19 9.62 -2.11 11.07
C ARG A 19 8.44 -2.88 10.48
N LEU A 20 7.57 -2.15 9.78
CA LEU A 20 6.54 -2.78 8.96
C LEU A 20 7.15 -3.38 7.70
N HIS A 21 6.57 -4.49 7.23
CA HIS A 21 7.05 -5.21 6.06
C HIS A 21 5.89 -5.72 5.21
N HIS A 22 6.03 -5.62 3.89
CA HIS A 22 5.20 -6.35 2.92
C HIS A 22 6.06 -6.82 1.73
N CYS A 23 5.50 -7.71 0.91
CA CYS A 23 6.14 -8.27 -0.28
C CYS A 23 6.58 -7.17 -1.27
N ARG A 24 7.76 -7.35 -1.89
CA ARG A 24 8.35 -6.35 -2.80
C ARG A 24 7.82 -6.55 -4.21
N PRO A 25 7.11 -5.58 -4.81
CA PRO A 25 6.62 -5.69 -6.18
C PRO A 25 7.78 -5.80 -7.17
N ARG A 26 7.72 -6.77 -8.06
CA ARG A 26 8.79 -7.04 -9.03
C ARG A 26 8.57 -6.49 -10.43
N PHE A 27 7.43 -5.83 -10.66
CA PHE A 27 7.02 -5.28 -11.95
C PHE A 27 6.97 -3.74 -11.97
N LYS A 28 7.75 -3.08 -11.12
CA LYS A 28 7.75 -1.61 -10.96
C LYS A 28 7.92 -0.78 -12.24
N ASN A 29 8.67 -1.28 -13.23
CA ASN A 29 8.98 -0.52 -14.44
C ASN A 29 7.91 -0.64 -15.53
N ASP A 30 6.96 -1.58 -15.39
CA ASP A 30 5.88 -1.83 -16.35
C ASP A 30 4.60 -2.18 -15.58
N VAL A 31 4.36 -1.44 -14.49
CA VAL A 31 3.37 -1.82 -13.49
C VAL A 31 1.96 -1.87 -14.08
N GLU A 32 1.65 -0.92 -14.95
CA GLU A 32 0.34 -0.73 -15.55
C GLU A 32 0.01 -1.85 -16.54
N SER A 33 0.87 -2.06 -17.54
CA SER A 33 0.64 -3.06 -18.59
C SER A 33 0.57 -4.47 -18.03
N VAL A 34 1.48 -4.81 -17.11
CA VAL A 34 1.51 -6.12 -16.45
C VAL A 34 0.23 -6.33 -15.65
N LEU A 35 -0.17 -5.34 -14.84
CA LEU A 35 -1.30 -5.51 -13.94
C LEU A 35 -2.62 -5.64 -14.71
N ILE A 36 -2.83 -4.86 -15.78
CA ILE A 36 -4.00 -4.99 -16.65
C ILE A 36 -4.01 -6.37 -17.31
N ALA A 37 -2.92 -6.78 -17.95
CA ALA A 37 -2.86 -8.06 -18.65
C ALA A 37 -3.15 -9.24 -17.72
N ILE A 38 -2.55 -9.23 -16.52
CA ILE A 38 -2.78 -10.30 -15.55
C ILE A 38 -4.20 -10.23 -14.98
N ALA A 39 -4.73 -9.04 -14.70
CA ALA A 39 -6.11 -8.89 -14.24
C ALA A 39 -7.13 -9.36 -15.28
N THR A 40 -6.92 -9.09 -16.57
CA THR A 40 -7.75 -9.62 -17.67
C THR A 40 -7.78 -11.13 -17.65
N VAL A 41 -6.60 -11.77 -17.58
CA VAL A 41 -6.53 -13.23 -17.59
C VAL A 41 -7.18 -13.82 -16.33
N ILE A 42 -6.92 -13.24 -15.15
CA ILE A 42 -7.57 -13.66 -13.90
C ILE A 42 -9.09 -13.48 -13.99
N GLY A 43 -9.56 -12.33 -14.47
CA GLY A 43 -10.98 -11.97 -14.55
C GLY A 43 -11.82 -12.94 -15.38
N ASP A 44 -11.21 -13.52 -16.43
CA ASP A 44 -11.82 -14.51 -17.32
C ASP A 44 -11.80 -15.95 -16.76
N MET A 45 -10.98 -16.23 -15.73
CA MET A 45 -10.94 -17.56 -15.12
C MET A 45 -12.27 -17.89 -14.42
N GLN A 46 -12.54 -19.18 -14.28
CA GLN A 46 -13.64 -19.67 -13.45
C GLN A 46 -13.16 -20.00 -12.04
N GLU A 47 -14.10 -20.09 -11.12
CA GLU A 47 -13.86 -20.65 -9.79
C GLU A 47 -13.32 -22.08 -9.92
N ALA A 48 -12.24 -22.37 -9.18
CA ALA A 48 -11.51 -23.64 -9.28
C ALA A 48 -10.79 -23.97 -7.97
N PRO A 49 -10.32 -25.22 -7.80
CA PRO A 49 -9.40 -25.54 -6.72
C PRO A 49 -8.12 -24.68 -6.81
N ILE A 50 -7.56 -24.32 -5.65
CA ILE A 50 -6.47 -23.33 -5.54
C ILE A 50 -5.26 -23.71 -6.41
N GLU A 51 -4.83 -24.97 -6.37
CA GLU A 51 -3.63 -25.41 -7.09
C GLU A 51 -3.78 -25.25 -8.63
N PRO A 52 -4.81 -25.83 -9.29
CA PRO A 52 -5.09 -25.58 -10.70
C PRO A 52 -5.22 -24.10 -11.08
N PHE A 53 -5.90 -23.30 -10.27
CA PHE A 53 -6.04 -21.86 -10.52
C PHE A 53 -4.68 -21.16 -10.51
N MET A 54 -3.87 -21.48 -9.51
CA MET A 54 -2.55 -20.87 -9.31
C MET A 54 -1.50 -21.38 -10.30
N ASP A 55 -1.68 -22.56 -10.89
CA ASP A 55 -0.84 -23.06 -11.97
C ASP A 55 -1.15 -22.36 -13.29
N ASN A 56 -2.42 -22.12 -13.59
CA ASN A 56 -2.82 -21.31 -14.74
C ASN A 56 -2.23 -19.90 -14.63
N LEU A 57 -2.40 -19.25 -13.47
CA LEU A 57 -1.83 -17.92 -13.21
C LEU A 57 -0.29 -17.92 -13.34
N PHE A 58 0.39 -18.97 -12.86
CA PHE A 58 1.85 -19.09 -13.04
C PHE A 58 2.23 -19.11 -14.52
N LEU A 59 1.56 -19.93 -15.33
CA LEU A 59 1.81 -20.04 -16.77
C LEU A 59 1.52 -18.71 -17.49
N THR A 60 0.44 -18.01 -17.13
CA THR A 60 0.15 -16.67 -17.65
C THR A 60 1.31 -15.72 -17.41
N ILE A 61 1.79 -15.64 -16.16
CA ILE A 61 2.89 -14.73 -15.81
C ILE A 61 4.18 -15.16 -16.52
N LYS A 62 4.47 -16.46 -16.60
CA LYS A 62 5.66 -17.00 -17.29
C LYS A 62 5.68 -16.60 -18.77
N ASN A 63 4.51 -16.62 -19.42
CA ASN A 63 4.37 -16.34 -20.85
C ASN A 63 4.21 -14.85 -21.18
N TYR A 64 4.08 -13.97 -20.18
CA TYR A 64 4.01 -12.53 -20.42
C TYR A 64 5.31 -12.01 -21.08
N PRO A 65 5.21 -11.14 -22.12
CA PRO A 65 6.39 -10.58 -22.79
C PRO A 65 7.38 -9.95 -21.80
N GLY A 66 8.66 -10.31 -21.91
CA GLY A 66 9.71 -9.87 -20.98
C GLY A 66 9.99 -10.82 -19.80
N ASN A 67 9.19 -11.90 -19.64
CA ASN A 67 9.41 -12.90 -18.60
C ASN A 67 10.13 -14.17 -19.07
N PHE A 68 10.44 -14.30 -20.36
CA PHE A 68 11.07 -15.50 -20.94
C PHE A 68 12.36 -15.94 -20.22
N ASN A 69 13.22 -14.99 -19.86
CA ASN A 69 14.50 -15.26 -19.17
C ASN A 69 14.37 -15.29 -17.63
N LYS A 70 13.18 -15.11 -17.05
CA LYS A 70 13.00 -15.12 -15.61
C LYS A 70 12.92 -16.55 -15.09
N THR A 71 13.61 -16.79 -13.97
CA THR A 71 13.57 -18.07 -13.26
C THR A 71 12.18 -18.34 -12.69
N ASP A 72 11.82 -19.60 -12.51
CA ASP A 72 10.52 -19.98 -11.96
C ASP A 72 10.31 -19.45 -10.54
N LYS A 73 11.38 -19.39 -9.74
CA LYS A 73 11.36 -18.72 -8.43
C LYS A 73 10.91 -17.26 -8.53
N THR A 74 11.35 -16.55 -9.58
CA THR A 74 10.92 -15.16 -9.82
C THR A 74 9.44 -15.10 -10.16
N ILE A 75 8.96 -16.00 -11.02
CA ILE A 75 7.55 -16.08 -11.41
C ILE A 75 6.64 -16.48 -10.23
N HIS A 76 7.09 -17.39 -9.35
CA HIS A 76 6.36 -17.72 -8.12
C HIS A 76 6.23 -16.52 -7.18
N ASN A 77 7.28 -15.70 -7.05
CA ASN A 77 7.21 -14.47 -6.27
C ASN A 77 6.19 -13.48 -6.87
N TRP A 78 6.20 -13.31 -8.20
CA TRP A 78 5.22 -12.48 -8.91
C TRP A 78 3.80 -12.97 -8.67
N LYS A 79 3.57 -14.28 -8.85
CA LYS A 79 2.27 -14.91 -8.59
C LYS A 79 1.78 -14.60 -7.18
N THR A 80 2.67 -14.74 -6.19
CA THR A 80 2.35 -14.44 -4.78
C THR A 80 2.04 -12.96 -4.60
N GLU A 81 2.81 -12.05 -5.18
CA GLU A 81 2.53 -10.61 -5.11
C GLU A 81 1.16 -10.26 -5.72
N ILE A 82 0.88 -10.74 -6.93
CA ILE A 82 -0.35 -10.47 -7.69
C ILE A 82 -1.59 -11.01 -6.97
N SER A 83 -1.53 -12.26 -6.48
CA SER A 83 -2.66 -12.88 -5.79
C SER A 83 -2.88 -12.32 -4.37
N THR A 84 -1.80 -12.16 -3.60
CA THR A 84 -1.88 -11.90 -2.15
C THR A 84 -1.83 -10.41 -1.82
N LEU A 85 -0.95 -9.62 -2.46
CA LEU A 85 -0.82 -8.19 -2.15
C LEU A 85 -2.00 -7.41 -2.70
N PHE A 86 -2.29 -7.59 -3.98
CA PHE A 86 -3.33 -6.84 -4.68
C PHE A 86 -4.73 -7.45 -4.56
N GLY A 87 -4.85 -8.62 -3.91
CA GLY A 87 -6.15 -9.26 -3.68
C GLY A 87 -6.86 -9.66 -4.97
N LEU A 88 -6.15 -9.90 -6.07
CA LEU A 88 -6.74 -10.24 -7.36
C LEU A 88 -7.37 -11.65 -7.38
N VAL A 89 -7.05 -12.47 -6.38
CA VAL A 89 -7.65 -13.79 -6.17
C VAL A 89 -8.41 -13.77 -4.86
N GLU A 90 -9.66 -14.22 -4.87
CA GLU A 90 -10.48 -14.34 -3.66
C GLU A 90 -10.57 -15.81 -3.25
N TYR A 91 -10.38 -16.08 -1.97
CA TYR A 91 -10.36 -17.41 -1.39
C TYR A 91 -11.63 -17.63 -0.58
N HIS A 92 -12.28 -18.78 -0.73
CA HIS A 92 -13.53 -19.07 -0.02
C HIS A 92 -13.27 -19.41 1.45
N SER A 93 -12.38 -20.39 1.68
CA SER A 93 -11.93 -20.79 3.01
C SER A 93 -10.66 -21.66 2.87
N PRO A 94 -9.71 -21.59 3.82
CA PRO A 94 -8.58 -22.52 3.87
C PRO A 94 -9.01 -24.00 3.89
N ARG A 95 -10.22 -24.30 4.38
CA ARG A 95 -10.75 -25.67 4.48
C ARG A 95 -11.40 -26.17 3.19
N GLU A 96 -11.95 -25.26 2.39
CA GLU A 96 -12.60 -25.62 1.13
C GLU A 96 -11.56 -25.87 0.03
N GLY A 97 -10.48 -25.09 0.00
CA GLY A 97 -9.40 -25.26 -0.97
C GLY A 97 -9.75 -24.75 -2.37
N TRP A 98 -10.75 -23.87 -2.48
CA TRP A 98 -11.19 -23.22 -3.71
C TRP A 98 -10.93 -21.71 -3.69
N CYS A 99 -10.70 -21.18 -4.89
CA CYS A 99 -10.58 -19.75 -5.12
C CYS A 99 -11.26 -19.35 -6.43
N ARG A 100 -11.48 -18.05 -6.58
CA ARG A 100 -12.10 -17.45 -7.74
C ARG A 100 -11.40 -16.14 -8.10
N PRO A 101 -11.66 -15.58 -9.29
CA PRO A 101 -11.20 -14.24 -9.60
C PRO A 101 -11.81 -13.24 -8.62
N GLY A 102 -10.98 -12.40 -8.00
CA GLY A 102 -11.45 -11.33 -7.14
C GLY A 102 -12.26 -10.30 -7.92
N ALA A 103 -13.25 -9.68 -7.26
CA ALA A 103 -14.03 -8.60 -7.85
C ALA A 103 -13.15 -7.45 -8.34
N THR A 104 -12.06 -7.15 -7.63
CA THR A 104 -11.09 -6.11 -8.01
C THR A 104 -10.34 -6.48 -9.31
N ALA A 105 -10.07 -7.76 -9.55
CA ALA A 105 -9.44 -8.21 -10.81
C ALA A 105 -10.38 -8.03 -12.00
N LYS A 106 -11.65 -8.42 -11.84
CA LYS A 106 -12.68 -8.22 -12.88
C LYS A 106 -12.90 -6.75 -13.19
N MET A 107 -13.01 -5.92 -12.16
CA MET A 107 -13.12 -4.47 -12.29
C MET A 107 -11.94 -3.86 -13.05
N LEU A 108 -10.69 -4.25 -12.73
CA LEU A 108 -9.53 -3.75 -13.45
C LEU A 108 -9.50 -4.25 -14.91
N ALA A 109 -9.89 -5.50 -15.16
CA ALA A 109 -10.00 -6.04 -16.51
C ALA A 109 -11.02 -5.29 -17.38
N GLU A 110 -12.17 -4.97 -16.81
CA GLU A 110 -13.28 -4.28 -17.47
C GLU A 110 -12.99 -2.80 -17.71
N ASN A 111 -12.56 -2.09 -16.66
CA ASN A 111 -12.42 -0.63 -16.71
C ASN A 111 -11.06 -0.18 -17.23
N GLN A 112 -10.01 -1.00 -17.05
CA GLN A 112 -8.61 -0.66 -17.32
C GLN A 112 -8.16 0.67 -16.65
N ASP A 113 -8.85 1.07 -15.57
CA ASP A 113 -8.60 2.30 -14.83
C ASP A 113 -7.60 2.02 -13.68
N ILE A 114 -6.32 2.21 -13.98
CA ILE A 114 -5.22 2.03 -13.03
C ILE A 114 -5.38 2.93 -11.78
N PRO A 115 -5.65 4.25 -11.90
CA PRO A 115 -5.90 5.09 -10.73
C PRO A 115 -7.05 4.57 -9.86
N GLN A 116 -8.19 4.17 -10.45
CA GLN A 116 -9.31 3.61 -9.70
C GLN A 116 -8.92 2.32 -8.96
N PHE A 117 -8.16 1.44 -9.62
CA PHE A 117 -7.65 0.23 -9.00
C PHE A 117 -6.78 0.56 -7.78
N PHE A 118 -5.78 1.43 -7.92
CA PHE A 118 -4.88 1.74 -6.80
C PHE A 118 -5.59 2.51 -5.68
N LYS A 119 -6.55 3.40 -5.97
CA LYS A 119 -7.40 4.01 -4.94
C LYS A 119 -8.18 2.93 -4.17
N THR A 120 -8.78 1.96 -4.85
CA THR A 120 -9.51 0.84 -4.22
C THR A 120 -8.59 -0.02 -3.34
N PHE A 121 -7.41 -0.37 -3.86
CA PHE A 121 -6.39 -1.12 -3.13
C PHE A 121 -5.93 -0.36 -1.87
N LEU A 122 -5.50 0.90 -2.01
CA LEU A 122 -5.00 1.71 -0.90
C LEU A 122 -6.05 2.01 0.16
N PHE A 123 -7.33 2.11 -0.23
CA PHE A 123 -8.45 2.36 0.67
C PHE A 123 -8.70 1.18 1.62
N THR A 124 -8.54 -0.04 1.12
CA THR A 124 -8.71 -1.26 1.91
C THR A 124 -7.43 -1.64 2.67
N PHE A 125 -6.26 -1.38 2.08
CA PHE A 125 -4.94 -1.72 2.63
C PHE A 125 -4.74 -1.23 4.08
N GLN A 126 -4.25 -2.11 4.95
CA GLN A 126 -3.99 -1.83 6.37
C GLN A 126 -3.00 -2.82 6.97
N TYR A 127 -2.43 -2.47 8.11
CA TYR A 127 -1.67 -3.38 8.97
C TYR A 127 -2.40 -3.62 10.29
N PRO A 128 -2.58 -4.90 10.70
CA PRO A 128 -2.24 -6.13 9.97
C PRO A 128 -3.22 -6.42 8.80
N GLY A 129 -2.80 -7.30 7.88
CA GLY A 129 -3.61 -7.78 6.76
C GLY A 129 -3.03 -9.06 6.14
N ALA A 130 -3.84 -9.90 5.49
CA ALA A 130 -3.39 -11.22 5.00
C ALA A 130 -2.48 -11.17 3.75
N HIS A 131 -2.04 -9.98 3.37
CA HIS A 131 -1.02 -9.76 2.34
C HIS A 131 0.42 -9.97 2.86
N ILE A 132 0.60 -10.23 4.17
CA ILE A 132 1.89 -10.56 4.79
C ILE A 132 1.84 -11.95 5.43
N LYS A 133 3.00 -12.52 5.75
CA LYS A 133 3.07 -13.85 6.38
C LYS A 133 2.43 -13.84 7.76
N LYS A 134 1.80 -14.95 8.16
CA LYS A 134 1.15 -15.10 9.47
C LYS A 134 2.04 -14.82 10.68
N GLN A 135 3.33 -15.10 10.59
CA GLN A 135 4.28 -14.73 11.65
C GLN A 135 4.39 -13.21 11.80
N GLU A 136 4.41 -12.48 10.69
CA GLU A 136 4.43 -11.01 10.73
C GLU A 136 3.10 -10.47 11.23
N ILE A 137 1.97 -11.05 10.81
CA ILE A 137 0.65 -10.69 11.36
C ILE A 137 0.65 -10.85 12.87
N LYS A 138 1.12 -11.99 13.39
CA LYS A 138 1.25 -12.24 14.83
C LYS A 138 2.11 -11.17 15.51
N ASN A 139 3.31 -10.91 14.99
CA ASN A 139 4.21 -9.88 15.53
C ASN A 139 3.53 -8.49 15.59
N LEU A 140 2.77 -8.12 14.55
CA LEU A 140 2.06 -6.85 14.50
C LEU A 140 0.91 -6.77 15.52
N ILE A 141 0.15 -7.86 15.70
CA ILE A 141 -0.93 -7.92 16.68
C ILE A 141 -0.37 -7.86 18.11
N GLU A 142 0.71 -8.58 18.40
CA GLU A 142 1.39 -8.55 19.70
C GLU A 142 1.99 -7.17 20.01
N ALA A 143 2.40 -6.43 18.98
CA ALA A 143 2.83 -5.05 19.10
C ALA A 143 1.66 -4.04 19.01
N GLU A 144 0.41 -4.51 19.05
CA GLU A 144 -0.83 -3.73 19.00
C GLU A 144 -0.99 -2.79 17.79
N VAL A 145 -0.30 -3.08 16.68
CA VAL A 145 -0.34 -2.26 15.47
C VAL A 145 -1.75 -2.24 14.87
N LYS A 146 -2.25 -1.03 14.58
CA LYS A 146 -3.49 -0.76 13.85
C LYS A 146 -3.28 0.44 12.94
N PHE A 147 -2.88 0.20 11.69
CA PHE A 147 -2.40 1.27 10.82
C PHE A 147 -3.04 1.26 9.44
N LYS A 148 -3.53 2.43 8.99
CA LYS A 148 -4.06 2.71 7.65
C LYS A 148 -3.11 3.65 6.91
N PRO A 149 -2.14 3.12 6.13
CA PRO A 149 -1.03 3.93 5.62
C PRO A 149 -1.44 5.10 4.74
N ALA A 150 -2.26 4.85 3.71
CA ALA A 150 -2.66 5.88 2.76
C ALA A 150 -3.44 7.01 3.42
N LYS A 151 -4.38 6.66 4.31
CA LYS A 151 -5.15 7.64 5.09
C LYS A 151 -4.23 8.53 5.93
N TYR A 152 -3.34 7.92 6.72
CA TYR A 152 -2.44 8.67 7.60
C TYR A 152 -1.47 9.57 6.81
N ILE A 153 -0.95 9.11 5.67
CA ILE A 153 -0.11 9.95 4.79
C ILE A 153 -0.88 11.18 4.29
N ILE A 154 -2.14 10.99 3.86
CA ILE A 154 -2.99 12.10 3.42
C ILE A 154 -3.21 13.10 4.57
N GLU A 155 -3.47 12.61 5.78
CA GLU A 155 -3.62 13.45 6.98
C GLU A 155 -2.34 14.24 7.28
N VAL A 156 -1.16 13.62 7.21
CA VAL A 156 0.14 14.28 7.44
C VAL A 156 0.41 15.35 6.40
N LEU A 157 0.17 15.06 5.13
CA LEU A 157 0.39 16.04 4.06
C LEU A 157 -0.59 17.21 4.15
N LYS A 158 -1.87 16.94 4.39
CA LYS A 158 -2.90 17.98 4.53
C LYS A 158 -2.60 18.90 5.72
N THR A 159 -2.36 18.32 6.90
CA THR A 159 -2.05 19.10 8.10
C THR A 159 -0.70 19.82 8.00
N GLY A 160 0.28 19.22 7.32
CA GLY A 160 1.55 19.86 7.03
C GLY A 160 1.41 21.07 6.11
N GLU A 161 0.58 20.99 5.06
CA GLU A 161 0.30 22.13 4.18
C GLU A 161 -0.38 23.27 4.92
N GLU A 162 -1.35 22.96 5.80
CA GLU A 162 -2.03 23.93 6.68
C GLU A 162 -1.06 24.65 7.62
N GLN A 163 -0.02 23.96 8.11
CA GLN A 163 0.94 24.51 9.07
C GLN A 163 2.09 25.28 8.42
N TYR A 164 2.56 24.85 7.24
CA TYR A 164 3.85 25.28 6.69
C TYR A 164 3.80 25.88 5.28
N SER A 165 2.65 25.87 4.60
CA SER A 165 2.49 26.28 3.19
C SER A 165 3.43 25.52 2.23
N GLN A 166 2.87 24.62 1.41
CA GLN A 166 3.60 23.68 0.53
C GLN A 166 4.42 22.63 1.29
N PHE A 167 3.72 21.60 1.78
CA PHE A 167 4.32 20.49 2.51
C PHE A 167 4.37 19.23 1.64
N SER A 168 5.52 18.56 1.67
CA SER A 168 5.78 17.31 0.97
C SER A 168 6.64 16.43 1.85
N ILE A 169 6.70 15.13 1.55
CA ILE A 169 7.53 14.17 2.26
C ILE A 169 8.37 13.36 1.29
N THR A 170 9.49 12.82 1.77
CA THR A 170 10.34 11.87 1.04
C THR A 170 10.05 10.44 1.48
N LYS A 171 10.53 9.45 0.71
CA LYS A 171 10.44 8.03 1.10
C LYS A 171 11.09 7.75 2.46
N ALA A 172 12.21 8.41 2.75
CA ALA A 172 12.92 8.23 4.02
C ALA A 172 12.13 8.83 5.19
N GLU A 173 11.53 10.01 5.02
CA GLU A 173 10.68 10.62 6.05
C GLU A 173 9.41 9.79 6.31
N ALA A 174 8.75 9.31 5.26
CA ALA A 174 7.63 8.38 5.42
C ALA A 174 8.08 7.09 6.13
N THR A 175 9.27 6.58 5.81
CA THR A 175 9.79 5.37 6.46
C THR A 175 10.00 5.58 7.97
N HIS A 176 10.78 6.59 8.33
CA HIS A 176 11.27 6.75 9.70
C HIS A 176 10.30 7.51 10.60
N CYS A 177 9.58 8.50 10.09
CA CYS A 177 8.66 9.31 10.89
C CYS A 177 7.22 8.77 10.90
N VAL A 178 6.90 7.79 10.05
CA VAL A 178 5.55 7.20 9.94
C VAL A 178 5.60 5.69 10.14
N PHE A 179 6.16 4.93 9.20
CA PHE A 179 5.97 3.46 9.19
C PHE A 179 6.74 2.74 10.31
N ASN A 180 7.89 3.28 10.73
CA ASN A 180 8.71 2.65 11.76
C ASN A 180 8.41 3.11 13.19
N ASP A 181 7.47 4.04 13.37
CA ASP A 181 7.17 4.64 14.67
C ASP A 181 5.85 4.09 15.21
N LEU A 182 5.91 3.27 16.26
CA LEU A 182 4.74 2.74 16.96
C LEU A 182 3.84 3.85 17.51
N ARG A 183 4.38 5.04 17.75
CA ARG A 183 3.54 6.17 18.14
C ARG A 183 2.56 6.54 17.03
N VAL A 184 2.90 6.27 15.77
CA VAL A 184 2.02 6.43 14.62
C VAL A 184 1.20 5.17 14.38
N THR A 185 1.86 4.00 14.30
CA THR A 185 1.23 2.77 13.80
C THR A 185 0.39 2.02 14.85
N ARG A 186 0.55 2.38 16.14
CA ARG A 186 -0.20 1.82 17.29
C ARG A 186 -0.86 2.92 18.12
N ASP A 187 -0.10 3.93 18.57
CA ASP A 187 -0.56 4.89 19.60
C ASP A 187 -1.46 6.02 19.07
N GLY A 188 -1.62 6.13 17.74
CA GLY A 188 -2.49 7.14 17.14
C GLY A 188 -1.98 8.59 17.27
N ARG A 189 -0.66 8.80 17.15
CA ARG A 189 -0.05 10.13 17.07
C ARG A 189 -0.82 11.01 16.08
N ASP A 190 -1.03 12.27 16.45
CA ASP A 190 -1.64 13.26 15.57
C ASP A 190 -0.79 13.48 14.31
N ALA A 191 -1.42 13.48 13.14
CA ALA A 191 -0.74 13.69 11.87
C ALA A 191 0.00 15.03 11.81
N GLY A 192 -0.53 16.07 12.47
CA GLY A 192 0.13 17.37 12.61
C GLY A 192 1.41 17.28 13.44
N GLU A 193 1.48 16.47 14.49
CA GLU A 193 2.72 16.20 15.23
C GLU A 193 3.78 15.52 14.36
N THR A 194 3.38 14.57 13.51
CA THR A 194 4.30 13.97 12.55
C THR A 194 4.80 14.99 11.52
N ALA A 195 3.93 15.87 11.01
CA ALA A 195 4.34 16.94 10.10
C ALA A 195 5.36 17.89 10.75
N ARG A 196 5.13 18.29 12.01
CA ARG A 196 6.08 19.10 12.81
C ARG A 196 7.40 18.38 13.01
N LEU A 197 7.38 17.09 13.34
CA LEU A 197 8.59 16.28 13.49
C LEU A 197 9.44 16.30 12.21
N ILE A 198 8.82 16.07 11.05
CA ILE A 198 9.51 16.11 9.75
C ILE A 198 10.12 17.49 9.51
N GLN A 199 9.36 18.56 9.75
CA GLN A 199 9.84 19.92 9.53
C GLN A 199 11.00 20.30 10.48
N ASN A 200 10.91 19.90 11.75
CA ASN A 200 11.97 20.09 12.74
C ASN A 200 13.23 19.29 12.36
N ASN A 201 13.08 18.04 11.91
CA ASN A 201 14.21 17.25 11.45
C ASN A 201 14.94 17.92 10.28
N ARG A 202 14.20 18.56 9.36
CA ARG A 202 14.77 19.35 8.26
C ARG A 202 15.50 20.59 8.75
N SER A 203 14.93 21.36 9.70
CA SER A 203 15.57 22.58 10.24
C SER A 203 16.88 22.25 10.97
N GLU A 204 16.88 21.15 11.73
CA GLU A 204 18.04 20.62 12.44
C GLU A 204 19.01 19.84 11.53
N ARG A 205 18.68 19.68 10.25
CA ARG A 205 19.50 18.99 9.23
C ARG A 205 19.82 17.54 9.59
N PHE A 206 18.87 16.84 10.22
CA PHE A 206 18.97 15.40 10.37
C PHE A 206 19.00 14.72 9.01
N SER A 207 19.83 13.68 8.89
CA SER A 207 19.79 12.75 7.77
C SER A 207 18.97 11.52 8.14
N TYR A 208 18.55 10.76 7.14
CA TYR A 208 17.85 9.50 7.33
C TYR A 208 18.62 8.37 6.67
N ASP A 209 18.45 7.14 7.17
CA ASP A 209 18.90 5.97 6.43
C ASP A 209 18.04 5.81 5.16
N GLU A 210 18.64 6.14 4.01
CA GLU A 210 18.03 6.03 2.68
C GLU A 210 18.35 4.68 1.99
N THR A 211 18.93 3.70 2.70
CA THR A 211 19.23 2.38 2.14
C THR A 211 17.99 1.77 1.49
N GLY A 212 18.13 1.30 0.25
CA GLY A 212 16.98 0.92 -0.59
C GLY A 212 16.03 -0.08 0.07
N ASP A 213 16.55 -1.08 0.79
CA ASP A 213 15.69 -2.03 1.51
C ASP A 213 15.02 -1.41 2.74
N VAL A 214 15.67 -0.46 3.42
CA VAL A 214 15.17 0.23 4.62
C VAL A 214 13.98 1.10 4.29
N ILE A 215 14.02 1.86 3.19
CA ILE A 215 12.93 2.78 2.80
C ILE A 215 11.87 2.16 1.88
N ARG A 216 12.03 0.86 1.58
CA ARG A 216 11.29 0.21 0.50
C ARG A 216 9.77 0.21 0.69
N TYR A 217 9.28 -0.26 1.83
CA TYR A 217 7.85 -0.52 2.05
C TYR A 217 7.04 0.77 2.12
N ALA A 218 7.53 1.79 2.83
CA ALA A 218 6.89 3.11 2.78
C ALA A 218 6.98 3.71 1.37
N GLY A 219 8.12 3.53 0.70
CA GLY A 219 8.32 3.94 -0.69
C GLY A 219 7.36 3.27 -1.67
N ASP A 220 7.08 1.96 -1.50
CA ASP A 220 6.12 1.20 -2.31
C ASP A 220 4.71 1.79 -2.16
N ILE A 221 4.28 2.11 -0.93
CA ILE A 221 2.98 2.77 -0.70
C ILE A 221 2.92 4.16 -1.33
N LEU A 222 3.98 4.98 -1.21
CA LEU A 222 4.03 6.29 -1.86
C LEU A 222 3.96 6.17 -3.39
N ASP A 223 4.69 5.22 -3.97
CA ASP A 223 4.67 4.93 -5.42
C ASP A 223 3.24 4.54 -5.85
N TYR A 224 2.54 3.71 -5.08
CA TYR A 224 1.14 3.35 -5.35
C TYR A 224 0.18 4.53 -5.20
N MET A 225 0.41 5.42 -4.24
CA MET A 225 -0.41 6.62 -4.09
C MET A 225 -0.21 7.59 -5.26
N VAL A 226 0.96 7.58 -5.92
CA VAL A 226 1.19 8.28 -7.20
C VAL A 226 0.42 7.60 -8.33
N LEU A 227 0.46 6.27 -8.45
CA LEU A 227 -0.34 5.53 -9.45
C LEU A 227 -1.86 5.71 -9.24
N ALA A 228 -2.29 5.87 -7.99
CA ALA A 228 -3.65 6.23 -7.60
C ALA A 228 -4.02 7.69 -7.91
N ASN A 229 -3.09 8.49 -8.44
CA ASN A 229 -3.21 9.91 -8.65
C ASN A 229 -3.46 10.73 -7.36
N LEU A 230 -3.36 10.13 -6.17
CA LEU A 230 -3.59 10.81 -4.88
C LEU A 230 -2.43 11.74 -4.52
N LEU A 231 -1.21 11.39 -4.95
CA LEU A 231 0.00 12.18 -4.75
C LEU A 231 0.62 12.60 -6.07
N ARG A 232 1.35 13.73 -6.03
CA ARG A 232 2.29 14.14 -7.07
C ARG A 232 3.70 13.95 -6.57
N ILE A 233 4.60 13.60 -7.49
CA ILE A 233 6.03 13.61 -7.26
C ILE A 233 6.64 14.83 -7.96
N ASP A 234 7.55 15.51 -7.29
CA ASP A 234 8.25 16.66 -7.86
C ASP A 234 9.20 16.25 -8.99
N PRO A 235 9.69 17.19 -9.82
CA PRO A 235 10.61 16.88 -10.92
C PRO A 235 11.92 16.22 -10.48
N SER A 236 12.34 16.39 -9.21
CA SER A 236 13.53 15.69 -8.69
C SER A 236 13.28 14.21 -8.40
N GLY A 237 12.01 13.77 -8.38
CA GLY A 237 11.64 12.41 -8.03
C GLY A 237 11.78 12.09 -6.55
N LYS A 238 11.88 13.10 -5.67
CA LYS A 238 12.18 12.92 -4.24
C LYS A 238 11.01 13.26 -3.33
N TYR A 239 10.23 14.28 -3.68
CA TYR A 239 9.22 14.86 -2.80
C TYR A 239 7.81 14.52 -3.28
N PHE A 240 7.00 14.00 -2.36
CA PHE A 240 5.62 13.59 -2.57
C PHE A 240 4.68 14.58 -1.87
N SER A 241 3.73 15.15 -2.61
CA SER A 241 2.71 16.08 -2.10
C SER A 241 1.31 15.67 -2.53
N LEU A 242 0.27 16.23 -1.91
CA LEU A 242 -1.12 15.91 -2.28
C LEU A 242 -1.44 16.38 -3.69
N ASN A 243 -2.21 15.56 -4.42
CA ASN A 243 -2.82 15.96 -5.66
C ASN A 243 -4.25 16.48 -5.41
N TRP A 244 -4.41 17.77 -5.16
CA TRP A 244 -5.73 18.36 -4.91
C TRP A 244 -6.71 18.28 -6.09
N ALA A 245 -6.27 17.90 -7.29
CA ALA A 245 -7.19 17.56 -8.39
C ALA A 245 -8.06 16.33 -8.06
N GLU A 246 -7.65 15.51 -7.10
CA GLU A 246 -8.35 14.32 -6.61
C GLU A 246 -9.08 14.56 -5.27
N ILE A 247 -9.58 15.79 -5.04
CA ILE A 247 -10.19 16.19 -3.77
C ILE A 247 -11.30 15.22 -3.29
N HIS A 248 -12.16 14.75 -4.19
CA HIS A 248 -13.24 13.81 -3.83
C HIS A 248 -12.71 12.46 -3.32
N ALA A 249 -11.64 11.96 -3.93
CA ALA A 249 -10.99 10.74 -3.46
C ALA A 249 -10.30 11.00 -2.11
N ILE A 250 -9.56 12.11 -1.99
CA ILE A 250 -8.90 12.53 -0.74
C ILE A 250 -9.91 12.63 0.41
N ASP A 251 -11.04 13.30 0.22
CA ASP A 251 -12.11 13.43 1.22
C ASP A 251 -12.73 12.08 1.57
N THR A 252 -12.84 11.16 0.60
CA THR A 252 -13.32 9.79 0.84
C THR A 252 -12.35 9.03 1.76
N PHE A 253 -11.03 9.16 1.56
CA PHE A 253 -10.03 8.55 2.46
C PHE A 253 -10.10 9.15 3.88
N LEU A 254 -10.20 10.47 3.99
CA LEU A 254 -10.22 11.18 5.28
C LEU A 254 -11.47 10.87 6.10
N SER A 255 -12.64 10.84 5.46
CA SER A 255 -13.93 10.60 6.13
C SER A 255 -14.23 9.12 6.42
N SER A 256 -13.47 8.19 5.84
CA SER A 256 -13.73 6.76 5.99
C SER A 256 -13.32 6.20 7.35
N SER A 257 -14.22 5.40 7.94
CA SER A 257 -13.95 4.51 9.06
C SER A 257 -13.75 3.05 8.64
N LYS A 258 -13.59 2.78 7.33
CA LYS A 258 -13.47 1.41 6.80
C LYS A 258 -12.23 0.73 7.38
N TRP A 259 -12.47 -0.38 8.08
CA TRP A 259 -11.45 -1.17 8.76
C TRP A 259 -11.81 -2.65 8.66
N PHE A 260 -10.81 -3.50 8.46
CA PHE A 260 -10.96 -4.93 8.62
C PHE A 260 -10.72 -5.32 10.07
N GLY A 261 -11.80 -5.56 10.80
CA GLY A 261 -11.77 -5.95 12.22
C GLY A 261 -11.57 -7.44 12.47
N GLY A 262 -11.26 -8.25 11.45
CA GLY A 262 -11.14 -9.71 11.60
C GLY A 262 -10.10 -10.14 12.65
N TYR A 263 -9.06 -9.33 12.86
CA TYR A 263 -8.02 -9.57 13.85
C TYR A 263 -8.32 -8.99 15.25
N ASP A 264 -9.39 -8.20 15.41
CA ASP A 264 -9.60 -7.39 16.64
C ASP A 264 -9.70 -8.24 17.91
N HIS A 265 -10.21 -9.47 17.81
CA HIS A 265 -10.34 -10.41 18.93
C HIS A 265 -9.01 -11.02 19.41
N LEU A 266 -7.93 -10.89 18.62
CA LEU A 266 -6.60 -11.42 18.95
C LEU A 266 -5.74 -10.42 19.73
N TYR A 267 -6.09 -9.13 19.75
CA TYR A 267 -5.34 -8.12 20.50
C TYR A 267 -5.50 -8.34 22.01
N GLY A 268 -4.39 -8.21 22.75
CA GLY A 268 -4.36 -8.38 24.21
C GLY A 268 -4.39 -9.83 24.70
N GLN A 269 -4.40 -10.82 23.80
CA GLN A 269 -4.29 -12.23 24.19
C GLN A 269 -2.86 -12.60 24.57
N GLU A 270 -2.70 -13.49 25.57
CA GLU A 270 -1.38 -13.98 26.01
C GLU A 270 -0.68 -14.88 24.99
N MET A 271 -1.46 -15.66 24.23
CA MET A 271 -0.96 -16.54 23.17
C MET A 271 -1.88 -16.50 21.96
N ILE A 272 -1.32 -16.17 20.80
CA ILE A 272 -2.02 -16.18 19.51
C ILE A 272 -1.55 -17.40 18.70
N GLY A 273 -2.46 -18.29 18.36
CA GLY A 273 -2.19 -19.45 17.52
C GLY A 273 -2.16 -19.10 16.03
N TYR A 274 -1.28 -19.73 15.25
CA TYR A 274 -1.30 -19.55 13.79
C TYR A 274 -2.59 -20.04 13.14
N GLY A 275 -3.26 -21.04 13.73
CA GLY A 275 -4.54 -21.54 13.22
C GLY A 275 -5.62 -20.47 13.21
N GLU A 276 -5.68 -19.62 14.24
CA GLU A 276 -6.64 -18.52 14.33
C GLU A 276 -6.38 -17.47 13.24
N ILE A 277 -5.12 -17.17 12.96
CA ILE A 277 -4.73 -16.27 11.86
C ILE A 277 -5.10 -16.88 10.50
N ASP A 278 -4.87 -18.19 10.33
CA ASP A 278 -5.19 -18.90 9.09
C ASP A 278 -6.72 -18.87 8.82
N GLU A 279 -7.55 -18.95 9.85
CA GLU A 279 -9.02 -18.86 9.73
C GLU A 279 -9.53 -17.47 9.27
N ILE A 280 -8.77 -16.41 9.50
CA ILE A 280 -9.10 -15.04 9.08
C ILE A 280 -8.75 -14.78 7.61
N PHE A 281 -7.89 -15.61 7.00
CA PHE A 281 -7.30 -15.40 5.67
C PHE A 281 -8.36 -15.12 4.60
N ALA A 282 -9.38 -15.95 4.47
CA ALA A 282 -10.42 -15.79 3.45
C ALA A 282 -11.23 -14.49 3.66
N SER A 283 -11.59 -14.18 4.91
CA SER A 283 -12.33 -12.96 5.27
C SER A 283 -11.58 -11.69 4.89
N TRP A 284 -10.24 -11.69 4.96
CA TRP A 284 -9.42 -10.59 4.45
C TRP A 284 -9.60 -10.39 2.94
N PHE A 285 -9.56 -11.48 2.15
CA PHE A 285 -9.71 -11.37 0.70
C PHE A 285 -11.12 -10.97 0.28
N HIS A 286 -12.14 -11.37 1.05
CA HIS A 286 -13.49 -10.86 0.87
C HIS A 286 -13.55 -9.34 1.11
N TYR A 287 -12.92 -8.86 2.18
CA TYR A 287 -12.89 -7.45 2.54
C TYR A 287 -12.16 -6.57 1.50
N VAL A 288 -11.00 -6.99 0.97
CA VAL A 288 -10.28 -6.19 -0.04
C VAL A 288 -10.91 -6.25 -1.43
N ASN A 289 -11.83 -7.18 -1.66
CA ASN A 289 -12.65 -7.28 -2.87
C ASN A 289 -14.03 -6.62 -2.73
N ASP A 290 -14.30 -5.93 -1.62
CA ASP A 290 -15.51 -5.13 -1.47
C ASP A 290 -15.42 -3.81 -2.26
N LEU A 291 -16.17 -3.75 -3.35
CA LEU A 291 -16.23 -2.60 -4.28
C LEU A 291 -17.28 -1.54 -3.89
N SER A 292 -17.82 -1.55 -2.68
CA SER A 292 -18.86 -0.60 -2.22
C SER A 292 -18.49 0.89 -2.41
N TYR A 293 -17.21 1.24 -2.30
CA TYR A 293 -16.72 2.62 -2.47
C TYR A 293 -16.14 2.91 -3.86
N ASN A 294 -16.11 1.92 -4.75
CA ASN A 294 -15.41 2.01 -6.03
C ASN A 294 -15.90 3.17 -6.93
N ARG A 295 -17.19 3.50 -6.86
CA ARG A 295 -17.77 4.62 -7.61
C ARG A 295 -17.18 5.98 -7.22
N ASN A 296 -16.67 6.12 -6.00
CA ASN A 296 -16.01 7.35 -5.54
C ASN A 296 -14.58 7.49 -6.09
N PHE A 297 -14.06 6.44 -6.73
CA PHE A 297 -12.67 6.35 -7.19
C PHE A 297 -12.52 6.31 -8.71
N SER A 298 -13.62 6.24 -9.46
CA SER A 298 -13.57 6.26 -10.93
C SER A 298 -12.91 7.53 -11.43
N THR A 299 -11.99 7.40 -12.39
CA THR A 299 -11.35 8.56 -13.00
C THR A 299 -12.38 9.37 -13.80
N ASN A 300 -12.57 10.63 -13.43
CA ASN A 300 -13.45 11.53 -14.18
C ASN A 300 -12.63 12.26 -15.25
N LEU A 301 -12.87 11.98 -16.53
CA LEU A 301 -12.18 12.59 -17.67
C LEU A 301 -12.23 14.14 -17.65
N SER A 302 -13.19 14.74 -16.95
CA SER A 302 -13.25 16.20 -16.81
C SER A 302 -12.10 16.82 -16.00
N SER A 303 -11.44 16.06 -15.12
CA SER A 303 -10.30 16.57 -14.33
C SER A 303 -9.06 16.84 -15.20
N PHE A 304 -8.91 16.12 -16.32
CA PHE A 304 -7.84 16.32 -17.29
C PHE A 304 -8.03 17.60 -18.12
N MET A 305 -9.27 17.95 -18.47
CA MET A 305 -9.57 19.13 -19.31
C MET A 305 -9.31 20.46 -18.59
N SER A 306 -9.31 20.49 -17.25
CA SER A 306 -9.04 21.69 -16.46
C SER A 306 -7.56 22.10 -16.41
N LEU A 307 -6.62 21.27 -16.88
CA LEU A 307 -5.19 21.58 -16.91
C LEU A 307 -4.76 22.27 -18.21
N GLU A 308 -5.47 22.04 -19.33
CA GLU A 308 -5.15 22.69 -20.62
C GLU A 308 -5.73 24.12 -20.74
N GLY A 309 -6.65 24.51 -19.86
CA GLY A 309 -7.30 25.83 -19.89
C GLY A 309 -6.62 26.94 -19.09
N ARG A 310 -5.41 26.73 -18.57
CA ARG A 310 -4.64 27.73 -17.78
C ARG A 310 -3.34 28.18 -18.45
N GLU A 311 -3.14 27.86 -19.72
CA GLU A 311 -2.19 28.56 -20.59
C GLU A 311 -2.97 29.38 -21.61
N GLY A 312 -3.35 30.60 -21.21
CA GLY A 312 -4.02 31.61 -22.03
C GLY A 312 -3.91 32.98 -21.39
#